data_AF-A0A3C1PII4-F1
#
_entry.id   AF-A0A3C1PII4-F1
#
_cell.length_a   1.000
_cell.length_b   1.000
_cell.length_c   1.000
_cell.angle_alpha   90.00
_cell.angle_beta   90.00
_cell.angle_gamma   90.00
#
_symmetry.space_group_name_H-M   'P 1'
#
loop_
_entity.id
_entity.type
_entity.pdbx_description
1 polymer ?
#
loop_
_entity_poly.entity_id
_entity_poly.type
_entity_poly.pdbx_seq_one_letter_code
_entity_poly.pdbx_strand_id
1 'polypeptide(L)'
;PPVAFPVLEIDLEGDPDGIQTVQDKKHAPRQKICPAVVSPELALEMQKLSIKAFNALQLRDFARVDIRMDENNRIFLLEINSMASLGVTGSYVFAAEKFGLNYTQLVNKMLEVAVKRYFANSEKLYEDNFDSSGKNLPVRVRTYVRSVSLQVEAYLKQWVDINTFVRNIDGVNRMGKLISKEIKKLGFKAEVFPQVEIGNSLFFTNAKNQPLDVLLLGNLDNDTEVSNHQYFKINDKQWSGTGIWTNKGGLTVLLLALSALEHSEVLSGTKIGILLTTDDSLQGKLSKKLIHQKSLHAKHVIGLQGAELQGGIITSRSGSAIYSISLHLRETDNEENVARVVIALNKLVAAWTSLTDLERGIFVSPGEMNLSTNITNPYASAKLQLNVKFNRNSDLIEIDKRIRKLVPKTLKNLCSIQFDGGEQRPAM
;
A
#
# COMPACT_ATOMS: atom_id res chain seq x y z
N PRO A 1 3.66 5.60 -31.21
CA PRO A 1 3.72 6.94 -31.85
C PRO A 1 2.33 7.30 -32.38
N PRO A 2 1.89 8.57 -32.31
CA PRO A 2 0.59 8.97 -32.85
C PRO A 2 0.57 8.83 -34.38
N VAL A 3 -0.60 8.50 -34.93
CA VAL A 3 -0.85 8.36 -36.37
C VAL A 3 -1.99 9.31 -36.72
N ALA A 4 -1.80 10.14 -37.74
CA ALA A 4 -2.84 11.05 -38.23
C ALA A 4 -3.68 10.35 -39.31
N PHE A 5 -5.00 10.49 -39.23
CA PHE A 5 -5.93 10.06 -40.28
C PHE A 5 -5.87 11.00 -41.51
N PRO A 6 -6.48 10.63 -42.65
CA PRO A 6 -6.60 11.53 -43.78
C PRO A 6 -7.31 12.81 -43.36
N VAL A 7 -6.91 13.94 -43.94
CA VAL A 7 -7.54 15.24 -43.66
C VAL A 7 -9.01 15.15 -44.06
N LEU A 8 -9.88 15.64 -43.19
CA LEU A 8 -11.32 15.69 -43.41
C LEU A 8 -11.73 17.15 -43.48
N GLU A 9 -12.50 17.47 -44.50
CA GLU A 9 -13.09 18.78 -44.73
C GLU A 9 -14.61 18.69 -44.56
N ILE A 10 -15.21 19.75 -44.01
CA ILE A 10 -16.67 19.93 -44.05
C ILE A 10 -16.98 20.65 -45.35
N ASP A 11 -17.85 20.05 -46.16
CA ASP A 11 -18.26 20.64 -47.43
C ASP A 11 -19.10 21.89 -47.18
N LEU A 12 -18.54 23.04 -47.54
CA LEU A 12 -19.19 24.34 -47.47
C LEU A 12 -19.81 24.76 -48.82
N GLU A 13 -19.84 23.85 -49.80
CA GLU A 13 -20.44 24.07 -51.12
C GLU A 13 -19.84 25.27 -51.87
N GLY A 14 -18.58 25.60 -51.59
CA GLY A 14 -17.86 26.73 -52.18
C GLY A 14 -18.13 28.09 -51.53
N ASP A 15 -18.86 28.14 -50.41
CA ASP A 15 -19.10 29.38 -49.66
C ASP A 15 -17.87 29.74 -48.79
N PRO A 16 -17.14 30.85 -49.08
CA PRO A 16 -15.96 31.26 -48.32
C PRO A 16 -16.28 31.71 -46.89
N ASP A 17 -17.53 32.12 -46.63
CA ASP A 17 -18.03 32.51 -45.32
C ASP A 17 -18.88 31.40 -44.67
N GLY A 18 -18.93 30.24 -45.32
CA GLY A 18 -19.70 29.09 -44.87
C GLY A 18 -19.27 28.62 -43.49
N ILE A 19 -20.24 28.41 -42.61
CA ILE A 19 -20.03 27.79 -41.30
C ILE A 19 -21.00 26.64 -41.09
N GLN A 20 -20.58 25.64 -40.32
CA GLN A 20 -21.48 24.62 -39.78
C GLN A 20 -21.85 24.99 -38.35
N THR A 21 -23.08 25.47 -38.17
CA THR A 21 -23.61 25.88 -36.86
C THR A 21 -24.00 24.68 -35.99
N VAL A 22 -24.28 24.93 -34.72
CA VAL A 22 -24.79 23.90 -33.79
C VAL A 22 -26.18 23.40 -34.22
N GLN A 23 -27.00 24.24 -34.87
CA GLN A 23 -28.32 23.83 -35.38
C GLN A 23 -28.17 22.87 -36.57
N ASP A 24 -27.23 23.15 -37.48
CA ASP A 24 -26.92 22.27 -38.62
C ASP A 24 -26.49 20.90 -38.12
N LYS A 25 -25.59 20.86 -37.11
CA LYS A 25 -25.13 19.59 -36.50
C LYS A 25 -26.26 18.74 -35.93
N LYS A 26 -27.39 19.34 -35.52
CA LYS A 26 -28.52 18.63 -34.90
C LYS A 26 -29.58 18.19 -35.89
N HIS A 27 -29.84 18.97 -36.94
CA HIS A 27 -30.99 18.77 -37.82
C HIS A 27 -30.61 18.40 -39.26
N ALA A 28 -29.55 19.01 -39.81
CA ALA A 28 -29.11 18.83 -41.19
C ALA A 28 -27.59 19.02 -41.30
N PRO A 29 -26.78 18.04 -40.87
CA PRO A 29 -25.33 18.20 -40.87
C PRO A 29 -24.80 18.28 -42.31
N ARG A 30 -24.02 19.32 -42.60
CA ARG A 30 -23.26 19.46 -43.86
C ARG A 30 -22.44 18.19 -44.18
N GLN A 31 -22.24 17.94 -45.47
CA GLN A 31 -21.49 16.81 -45.99
C GLN A 31 -20.01 16.88 -45.58
N LYS A 32 -19.32 15.73 -45.65
CA LYS A 32 -17.91 15.60 -45.29
C LYS A 32 -17.14 15.06 -46.47
N ILE A 33 -16.00 15.67 -46.77
CA ILE A 33 -15.08 15.23 -47.81
C ILE A 33 -13.84 14.68 -47.12
N CYS A 34 -13.58 13.39 -47.31
CA CYS A 34 -12.41 12.72 -46.74
C CYS A 34 -11.93 11.61 -47.69
N PRO A 35 -10.67 11.68 -48.18
CA PRO A 35 -9.68 12.76 -47.94
C PRO A 35 -10.14 14.12 -48.50
N ALA A 36 -9.75 15.21 -47.84
CA ALA A 36 -10.04 16.59 -48.27
C ALA A 36 -9.43 16.93 -49.64
N VAL A 37 -10.02 17.89 -50.35
CA VAL A 37 -9.60 18.28 -51.72
C VAL A 37 -8.46 19.29 -51.65
N VAL A 38 -7.30 18.84 -51.20
CA VAL A 38 -6.06 19.63 -51.10
C VAL A 38 -4.89 18.89 -51.74
N SER A 39 -3.78 19.59 -52.02
CA SER A 39 -2.60 18.93 -52.57
C SER A 39 -2.04 17.89 -51.59
N PRO A 40 -1.43 16.79 -52.07
CA PRO A 40 -0.82 15.78 -51.21
C PRO A 40 0.23 16.35 -50.26
N GLU A 41 0.99 17.35 -50.70
CA GLU A 41 2.01 18.03 -49.90
C GLU A 41 1.38 18.77 -48.72
N LEU A 42 0.27 19.46 -48.97
CA LEU A 42 -0.45 20.24 -47.96
C LEU A 42 -1.16 19.35 -46.94
N ALA A 43 -1.78 18.26 -47.41
CA ALA A 43 -2.36 17.25 -46.52
C ALA A 43 -1.30 16.66 -45.57
N LEU A 44 -0.11 16.35 -46.11
CA LEU A 44 1.01 15.83 -45.32
C LEU A 44 1.51 16.87 -44.31
N GLU A 45 1.55 18.15 -44.68
CA GLU A 45 1.91 19.23 -43.77
C GLU A 45 0.92 19.36 -42.60
N MET A 46 -0.38 19.33 -42.88
CA MET A 46 -1.45 19.34 -41.87
C MET A 46 -1.35 18.14 -40.91
N GLN A 47 -1.07 16.95 -41.43
CA GLN A 47 -0.88 15.74 -40.62
C GLN A 47 0.35 15.84 -39.70
N LYS A 48 1.48 16.33 -40.24
CA LYS A 48 2.70 16.57 -39.45
C LYS A 48 2.47 17.60 -38.35
N LEU A 49 1.79 18.71 -38.66
CA LEU A 49 1.44 19.74 -37.68
C LEU A 49 0.55 19.17 -36.56
N SER A 50 -0.44 18.34 -36.92
CA SER A 50 -1.32 17.66 -35.97
C SER A 50 -0.56 16.74 -35.02
N ILE A 51 0.36 15.93 -35.55
CA ILE A 51 1.23 15.05 -34.73
C ILE A 51 2.14 15.87 -33.82
N LYS A 52 2.71 16.97 -34.32
CA LYS A 52 3.56 17.87 -33.52
C LYS A 52 2.78 18.48 -32.36
N ALA A 53 1.56 18.96 -32.60
CA ALA A 53 0.69 19.51 -31.56
C ALA A 53 0.29 18.46 -30.52
N PHE A 54 -0.09 17.25 -30.97
CA PHE A 54 -0.42 16.14 -30.10
C PHE A 54 0.71 15.79 -29.13
N ASN A 55 1.94 15.69 -29.66
CA ASN A 55 3.14 15.42 -28.86
C ASN A 55 3.49 16.58 -27.92
N ALA A 56 3.41 17.83 -28.39
CA ALA A 56 3.73 19.02 -27.59
C ALA A 56 2.84 19.13 -26.34
N LEU A 57 1.58 18.71 -26.43
CA LEU A 57 0.63 18.71 -25.32
C LEU A 57 0.60 17.41 -24.52
N GLN A 58 1.51 16.47 -24.82
CA GLN A 58 1.61 15.17 -24.14
C GLN A 58 0.29 14.38 -24.13
N LEU A 59 -0.50 14.51 -25.19
CA LEU A 59 -1.71 13.72 -25.38
C LEU A 59 -1.34 12.26 -25.64
N ARG A 60 -2.25 11.33 -25.32
CA ARG A 60 -1.89 9.91 -25.17
C ARG A 60 -2.72 8.92 -25.98
N ASP A 61 -4.03 9.11 -26.10
CA ASP A 61 -4.93 8.11 -26.72
C ASP A 61 -5.35 8.54 -28.12
N PHE A 62 -6.17 9.58 -28.20
CA PHE A 62 -6.66 10.13 -29.46
C PHE A 62 -6.99 11.61 -29.29
N ALA A 63 -7.05 12.35 -30.39
CA ALA A 63 -7.50 13.73 -30.42
C ALA A 63 -8.01 14.08 -31.82
N ARG A 64 -8.82 15.15 -31.90
CA ARG A 64 -9.15 15.83 -33.16
C ARG A 64 -8.41 17.16 -33.18
N VAL A 65 -7.75 17.47 -34.30
CA VAL A 65 -7.09 18.76 -34.51
C VAL A 65 -7.91 19.53 -35.53
N ASP A 66 -8.31 20.75 -35.16
CA ASP A 66 -9.09 21.62 -36.04
C ASP A 66 -8.14 22.65 -36.66
N ILE A 67 -8.05 22.65 -37.99
CA ILE A 67 -7.14 23.48 -38.80
C ILE A 67 -7.98 24.37 -39.71
N ARG A 68 -7.54 25.62 -39.88
CA ARG A 68 -8.05 26.53 -40.90
C ARG A 68 -6.96 26.85 -41.90
N MET A 69 -7.35 27.08 -43.16
CA MET A 69 -6.46 27.43 -44.25
C MET A 69 -6.95 28.74 -44.87
N ASP A 70 -6.02 29.63 -45.22
CA ASP A 70 -6.33 30.85 -45.97
C ASP A 70 -6.22 30.65 -47.50
N GLU A 71 -6.57 31.68 -48.26
CA GLU A 71 -6.50 31.70 -49.73
C GLU A 71 -5.09 31.51 -50.30
N ASN A 72 -4.04 31.72 -49.49
CA ASN A 72 -2.65 31.53 -49.87
C ASN A 72 -2.11 30.15 -49.46
N ASN A 73 -3.00 29.20 -49.13
CA ASN A 73 -2.69 27.87 -48.60
C ASN A 73 -1.91 27.87 -47.27
N ARG A 74 -1.95 28.97 -46.51
CA ARG A 74 -1.32 29.02 -45.20
C ARG A 74 -2.23 28.38 -44.16
N ILE A 75 -1.71 27.38 -43.45
CA ILE A 75 -2.46 26.63 -42.44
C ILE A 75 -2.28 27.22 -41.04
N PHE A 76 -3.36 27.21 -40.25
CA PHE A 76 -3.43 27.66 -38.87
C PHE A 76 -4.10 26.59 -38.02
N LEU A 77 -3.38 26.08 -37.00
CA LEU A 77 -3.98 25.18 -36.00
C LEU A 77 -4.81 26.02 -35.03
N LEU A 78 -6.11 25.76 -34.97
CA LEU A 78 -7.04 26.51 -34.13
C LEU A 78 -7.12 25.91 -32.73
N GLU A 79 -7.43 24.61 -32.66
CA GLU A 79 -7.56 23.88 -31.41
C GLU A 79 -7.27 22.39 -31.57
N ILE A 80 -7.09 21.73 -30.43
CA ILE A 80 -6.95 20.28 -30.35
C ILE A 80 -7.85 19.75 -29.24
N ASN A 81 -8.81 18.94 -29.65
CA ASN A 81 -9.80 18.32 -28.80
C ASN A 81 -9.29 16.96 -28.32
N SER A 82 -8.87 16.86 -27.06
CA SER A 82 -8.37 15.63 -26.42
C SER A 82 -9.46 14.57 -26.16
N MET A 83 -10.73 14.95 -26.29
CA MET A 83 -11.90 14.06 -26.26
C MET A 83 -12.75 14.29 -27.50
N ALA A 84 -12.28 13.83 -28.65
CA ALA A 84 -13.06 13.90 -29.88
C ALA A 84 -14.37 13.09 -29.74
N SER A 85 -15.46 13.60 -30.30
CA SER A 85 -16.74 12.88 -30.30
C SER A 85 -16.61 11.54 -31.04
N LEU A 86 -17.04 10.46 -30.38
CA LEU A 86 -17.10 9.09 -30.91
C LEU A 86 -18.51 8.72 -31.38
N GLY A 87 -19.36 9.72 -31.67
CA GLY A 87 -20.63 9.47 -32.34
C GLY A 87 -20.39 8.77 -33.67
N VAL A 88 -21.19 7.74 -33.98
CA VAL A 88 -21.02 6.91 -35.19
C VAL A 88 -21.03 7.75 -36.47
N THR A 89 -21.80 8.84 -36.48
CA THR A 89 -21.87 9.82 -37.59
C THR A 89 -20.93 11.01 -37.40
N GLY A 90 -19.98 10.96 -36.46
CA GLY A 90 -19.04 12.04 -36.15
C GLY A 90 -17.90 12.15 -37.18
N SER A 91 -17.23 13.31 -37.25
CA SER A 91 -16.12 13.51 -38.19
C SER A 91 -14.91 12.64 -37.88
N TYR A 92 -14.62 12.39 -36.60
CA TYR A 92 -13.49 11.55 -36.21
C TYR A 92 -13.68 10.09 -36.66
N VAL A 93 -14.88 9.53 -36.45
CA VAL A 93 -15.25 8.17 -36.91
C VAL A 93 -15.24 8.08 -38.43
N PHE A 94 -15.76 9.09 -39.13
CA PHE A 94 -15.76 9.13 -40.60
C PHE A 94 -14.33 9.13 -41.17
N ALA A 95 -13.41 9.93 -40.61
CA ALA A 95 -12.01 9.94 -41.03
C ALA A 95 -11.32 8.60 -40.73
N ALA A 96 -11.63 7.96 -39.59
CA ALA A 96 -11.11 6.64 -39.24
C ALA A 96 -11.58 5.55 -40.23
N GLU A 97 -12.83 5.61 -40.67
CA GLU A 97 -13.37 4.67 -41.66
C GLU A 97 -12.63 4.79 -43.00
N LYS A 98 -12.38 6.03 -43.46
CA LYS A 98 -11.56 6.29 -44.66
C LYS A 98 -10.11 5.88 -44.50
N PHE A 99 -9.60 5.86 -43.27
CA PHE A 99 -8.29 5.31 -42.93
C PHE A 99 -8.27 3.77 -42.92
N GLY A 100 -9.43 3.11 -43.00
CA GLY A 100 -9.55 1.65 -43.01
C GLY A 100 -9.91 1.03 -41.66
N LEU A 101 -10.36 1.82 -40.68
CA LEU A 101 -10.81 1.34 -39.38
C LEU A 101 -12.33 1.48 -39.27
N ASN A 102 -13.04 0.35 -39.20
CA ASN A 102 -14.46 0.40 -38.84
C ASN A 102 -14.64 0.81 -37.36
N TYR A 103 -15.87 1.15 -36.97
CA TYR A 103 -16.16 1.66 -35.62
C TYR A 103 -15.64 0.76 -34.49
N THR A 104 -15.88 -0.55 -34.60
CA THR A 104 -15.42 -1.53 -33.62
C THR A 104 -13.90 -1.59 -33.55
N GLN A 105 -13.23 -1.60 -34.70
CA GLN A 105 -11.76 -1.58 -34.78
C GLN A 105 -11.18 -0.29 -34.19
N LEU A 106 -11.82 0.86 -34.43
CA LEU A 106 -11.40 2.14 -33.86
C LEU A 106 -11.49 2.13 -32.33
N VAL A 107 -12.62 1.69 -31.77
CA VAL A 107 -12.81 1.60 -30.32
C VAL A 107 -11.82 0.60 -29.70
N ASN A 108 -11.64 -0.57 -30.33
CA ASN A 108 -10.66 -1.56 -29.88
C ASN A 108 -9.24 -0.99 -29.95
N LYS A 109 -8.91 -0.18 -30.96
CA LYS A 109 -7.59 0.43 -31.08
C LYS A 109 -7.31 1.42 -29.94
N MET A 110 -8.30 2.22 -29.55
CA MET A 110 -8.20 3.10 -28.40
C MET A 110 -7.98 2.31 -27.11
N LEU A 111 -8.71 1.21 -26.94
CA LEU A 111 -8.54 0.32 -25.80
C LEU A 111 -7.15 -0.32 -25.78
N GLU A 112 -6.62 -0.78 -26.91
CA GLU A 112 -5.26 -1.33 -27.03
C GLU A 112 -4.20 -0.31 -26.58
N VAL A 113 -4.32 0.96 -27.00
CA VAL A 113 -3.39 2.03 -26.60
C VAL A 113 -3.45 2.27 -25.09
N ALA A 114 -4.66 2.35 -24.52
CA ALA A 114 -4.84 2.46 -23.07
C ALA A 114 -4.27 1.24 -22.34
N VAL A 115 -4.51 0.03 -22.85
CA VAL A 115 -4.00 -1.22 -22.28
C VAL A 115 -2.49 -1.22 -22.25
N LYS A 116 -1.82 -0.90 -23.35
CA LYS A 116 -0.35 -0.79 -23.37
C LYS A 116 0.15 0.22 -22.36
N ARG A 117 -0.49 1.39 -22.25
CA ARG A 117 -0.09 2.41 -21.27
C ARG A 117 -0.18 1.93 -19.82
N TYR A 118 -1.24 1.20 -19.46
CA TYR A 118 -1.45 0.75 -18.09
C TYR A 118 -0.83 -0.62 -17.77
N PHE A 119 -0.53 -1.43 -18.80
CA PHE A 119 -0.17 -2.84 -18.62
C PHE A 119 1.11 -3.28 -19.38
N ALA A 120 1.84 -2.42 -20.09
CA ALA A 120 3.06 -2.81 -20.84
C ALA A 120 4.19 -3.40 -19.96
N ASN A 121 4.21 -3.14 -18.65
CA ASN A 121 5.14 -3.82 -17.73
C ASN A 121 4.76 -5.28 -17.40
N SER A 122 3.62 -5.77 -17.91
CA SER A 122 3.15 -7.15 -17.73
C SER A 122 3.28 -8.02 -18.99
N GLU A 123 3.81 -7.47 -20.10
CA GLU A 123 3.93 -8.17 -21.39
C GLU A 123 4.95 -9.32 -21.39
N LYS A 124 5.74 -9.53 -20.32
CA LYS A 124 6.59 -10.74 -20.18
C LYS A 124 5.85 -11.99 -19.68
N LEU A 125 4.53 -11.96 -19.52
CA LEU A 125 3.76 -13.08 -18.94
C LEU A 125 2.69 -13.71 -19.85
N TYR A 126 2.62 -13.34 -21.14
CA TYR A 126 1.61 -13.89 -22.05
C TYR A 126 2.19 -14.33 -23.39
N GLU A 127 3.02 -15.37 -23.35
CA GLU A 127 3.00 -16.40 -24.38
C GLU A 127 2.48 -17.68 -23.73
N ASP A 128 1.19 -17.95 -23.91
CA ASP A 128 0.73 -19.31 -24.14
C ASP A 128 -0.69 -19.25 -24.72
N ASN A 129 -0.87 -19.98 -25.83
CA ASN A 129 -2.17 -20.41 -26.36
C ASN A 129 -3.03 -20.92 -25.20
N PHE A 130 -4.37 -20.82 -25.21
CA PHE A 130 -5.20 -21.99 -24.86
C PHE A 130 -6.72 -21.76 -24.97
N ASP A 131 -7.27 -22.75 -25.66
CA ASP A 131 -8.57 -23.43 -25.62
C ASP A 131 -9.58 -23.08 -24.50
N SER A 132 -10.84 -23.05 -24.93
CA SER A 132 -12.02 -22.66 -24.16
C SER A 132 -12.73 -23.87 -23.56
N SER A 133 -12.38 -24.27 -22.33
CA SER A 133 -13.30 -25.01 -21.46
C SER A 133 -12.92 -24.91 -19.98
N GLY A 134 -13.86 -24.43 -19.16
CA GLY A 134 -13.92 -24.67 -17.70
C GLY A 134 -12.86 -24.09 -16.76
N LYS A 135 -11.72 -23.53 -17.21
CA LYS A 135 -10.58 -23.23 -16.33
C LYS A 135 -9.96 -21.86 -16.54
N ASN A 136 -10.50 -20.82 -15.92
CA ASN A 136 -9.75 -19.56 -15.81
C ASN A 136 -10.14 -18.72 -14.58
N LEU A 137 -10.12 -19.33 -13.40
CA LEU A 137 -10.22 -18.62 -12.10
C LEU A 137 -9.28 -17.40 -12.04
N PRO A 138 -8.01 -17.46 -12.52
CA PRO A 138 -7.15 -16.29 -12.56
C PRO A 138 -7.70 -15.15 -13.42
N VAL A 139 -8.43 -15.44 -14.50
CA VAL A 139 -9.05 -14.41 -15.35
C VAL A 139 -10.26 -13.81 -14.64
N ARG A 140 -11.14 -14.64 -14.06
CA ARG A 140 -12.31 -14.15 -13.30
C ARG A 140 -11.89 -13.25 -12.13
N VAL A 141 -10.91 -13.69 -11.35
CA VAL A 141 -10.33 -12.92 -10.25
C VAL A 141 -9.72 -11.62 -10.77
N ARG A 142 -8.90 -11.65 -11.82
CA ARG A 142 -8.28 -10.43 -12.39
C ARG A 142 -9.32 -9.45 -12.94
N THR A 143 -10.34 -9.94 -13.64
CA THR A 143 -11.42 -9.12 -14.17
C THR A 143 -12.21 -8.47 -13.04
N TYR A 144 -12.55 -9.23 -12.00
CA TYR A 144 -13.23 -8.69 -10.82
C TYR A 144 -12.38 -7.64 -10.10
N VAL A 145 -11.11 -7.95 -9.82
CA VAL A 145 -10.19 -7.02 -9.16
C VAL A 145 -10.08 -5.69 -9.93
N ARG A 146 -10.03 -5.76 -11.27
CA ARG A 146 -10.03 -4.57 -12.13
C ARG A 146 -11.33 -3.79 -12.07
N SER A 147 -12.49 -4.46 -12.01
CA SER A 147 -13.79 -3.79 -12.00
C SER A 147 -14.09 -3.07 -10.68
N VAL A 148 -13.47 -3.47 -9.58
CA VAL A 148 -13.68 -2.88 -8.24
C VAL A 148 -12.54 -2.00 -7.75
N SER A 149 -11.51 -1.73 -8.57
CA SER A 149 -10.30 -1.01 -8.16
C SER A 149 -10.56 0.36 -7.54
N LEU A 150 -11.47 1.15 -8.12
CA LEU A 150 -11.86 2.47 -7.59
C LEU A 150 -12.59 2.36 -6.24
N GLN A 151 -13.38 1.30 -6.05
CA GLN A 151 -14.06 1.05 -4.78
C GLN A 151 -13.07 0.65 -3.69
N VAL A 152 -12.08 -0.18 -4.04
CA VAL A 152 -10.98 -0.58 -3.15
C VAL A 152 -10.16 0.62 -2.71
N GLU A 153 -9.84 1.54 -3.64
CA GLU A 153 -9.20 2.81 -3.31
C GLU A 153 -10.04 3.64 -2.34
N ALA A 154 -11.36 3.74 -2.58
CA ALA A 154 -12.26 4.47 -1.70
C ALA A 154 -12.32 3.89 -0.29
N TYR A 155 -12.33 2.55 -0.15
CA TYR A 155 -12.24 1.89 1.16
C TYR A 155 -10.93 2.20 1.86
N LEU A 156 -9.81 2.04 1.16
CA LEU A 156 -8.49 2.32 1.74
C LEU A 156 -8.39 3.79 2.18
N LYS A 157 -8.82 4.73 1.33
CA LYS A 157 -8.88 6.15 1.68
C LYS A 157 -9.68 6.36 2.97
N GLN A 158 -10.90 5.83 3.04
CA GLN A 158 -11.76 5.96 4.20
C GLN A 158 -11.09 5.44 5.47
N TRP A 159 -10.40 4.30 5.39
CA TRP A 159 -9.75 3.69 6.55
C TRP A 159 -8.47 4.40 6.93
N VAL A 160 -7.68 4.85 5.96
CA VAL A 160 -6.45 5.62 6.19
C VAL A 160 -6.75 6.90 6.94
N ASP A 161 -7.83 7.60 6.55
CA ASP A 161 -8.28 8.84 7.19
C ASP A 161 -8.81 8.66 8.64
N ILE A 162 -8.97 7.42 9.10
CA ILE A 162 -9.27 7.11 10.51
C ILE A 162 -7.95 6.88 11.24
N ASN A 163 -7.62 7.76 12.19
CA ASN A 163 -6.52 7.48 13.10
C ASN A 163 -6.86 6.22 13.93
N THR A 164 -6.00 5.21 13.86
CA THR A 164 -6.11 3.97 14.63
C THR A 164 -4.93 3.80 15.58
N PHE A 165 -4.49 4.90 16.20
CA PHE A 165 -3.54 4.82 17.30
C PHE A 165 -4.05 3.83 18.36
N VAL A 166 -3.19 3.01 18.93
CA VAL A 166 -3.60 1.93 19.84
C VAL A 166 -4.42 2.40 21.05
N ARG A 167 -4.20 3.63 21.52
CA ARG A 167 -4.99 4.26 22.60
C ARG A 167 -6.20 5.06 22.11
N ASN A 168 -6.38 5.22 20.81
CA ASN A 168 -7.58 5.79 20.20
C ASN A 168 -8.64 4.69 19.99
N ILE A 169 -9.27 4.29 21.09
CA ILE A 169 -10.26 3.20 21.14
C ILE A 169 -11.40 3.43 20.14
N ASP A 170 -11.88 4.67 20.03
CA ASP A 170 -12.96 5.05 19.12
C ASP A 170 -12.55 4.86 17.66
N GLY A 171 -11.34 5.30 17.29
CA GLY A 171 -10.80 5.14 15.94
C GLY A 171 -10.64 3.66 15.55
N VAL A 172 -10.03 2.87 16.42
CA VAL A 172 -9.85 1.42 16.22
C VAL A 172 -11.20 0.72 16.07
N ASN A 173 -12.14 0.97 16.98
CA ASN A 173 -13.47 0.36 16.94
C ASN A 173 -14.30 0.84 15.73
N ARG A 174 -14.17 2.11 15.32
CA ARG A 174 -14.84 2.64 14.13
C ARG A 174 -14.36 1.93 12.87
N MET A 175 -13.04 1.80 12.68
CA MET A 175 -12.49 1.04 11.55
C MET A 175 -12.91 -0.43 11.60
N GLY A 176 -12.85 -1.06 12.78
CA GLY A 176 -13.32 -2.43 13.00
C GLY A 176 -14.79 -2.64 12.60
N LYS A 177 -15.68 -1.69 12.92
CA LYS A 177 -17.10 -1.71 12.52
C LYS A 177 -17.26 -1.63 10.99
N LEU A 178 -16.49 -0.78 10.31
CA LEU A 178 -16.53 -0.65 8.85
C LEU A 178 -16.10 -1.95 8.17
N ILE A 179 -14.98 -2.54 8.60
CA ILE A 179 -14.49 -3.83 8.08
C ILE A 179 -15.50 -4.95 8.38
N SER A 180 -16.02 -4.99 9.61
CA SER A 180 -17.02 -5.99 10.04
C SER A 180 -18.25 -5.97 9.15
N LYS A 181 -18.71 -4.78 8.74
CA LYS A 181 -19.85 -4.64 7.82
C LYS A 181 -19.57 -5.32 6.47
N GLU A 182 -18.39 -5.11 5.89
CA GLU A 182 -18.05 -5.69 4.59
C GLU A 182 -17.81 -7.20 4.67
N ILE A 183 -17.10 -7.67 5.70
CA ILE A 183 -16.86 -9.12 5.91
C ILE A 183 -18.18 -9.88 6.13
N LYS A 184 -19.14 -9.31 6.89
CA LYS A 184 -20.44 -9.93 7.14
C LYS A 184 -21.30 -10.08 5.87
N LYS A 185 -21.18 -9.17 4.90
CA LYS A 185 -21.88 -9.30 3.60
C LYS A 185 -21.45 -10.55 2.84
N LEU A 186 -20.22 -11.03 3.06
CA LEU A 186 -19.67 -12.24 2.46
C LEU A 186 -20.03 -13.52 3.26
N GLY A 187 -21.00 -13.44 4.17
CA GLY A 187 -21.52 -14.60 4.90
C GLY A 187 -20.69 -15.03 6.12
N PHE A 188 -19.66 -14.27 6.50
CA PHE A 188 -18.87 -14.56 7.70
C PHE A 188 -19.62 -14.17 8.97
N LYS A 189 -19.56 -15.04 9.98
CA LYS A 189 -20.01 -14.74 11.35
C LYS A 189 -18.91 -14.02 12.11
N ALA A 190 -19.29 -13.07 12.97
CA ALA A 190 -18.35 -12.29 13.76
C ALA A 190 -18.47 -12.60 15.25
N GLU A 191 -17.33 -12.69 15.92
CA GLU A 191 -17.14 -12.75 17.36
C GLU A 191 -16.30 -11.53 17.78
N VAL A 192 -16.71 -10.85 18.85
CA VAL A 192 -16.06 -9.63 19.33
C VAL A 192 -15.42 -9.93 20.69
N PHE A 193 -14.16 -9.55 20.85
CA PHE A 193 -13.41 -9.67 22.09
C PHE A 193 -13.18 -8.26 22.66
N PRO A 194 -13.98 -7.85 23.66
CA PRO A 194 -13.87 -6.52 24.25
C PRO A 194 -12.52 -6.30 24.92
N GLN A 195 -12.00 -5.08 24.81
CA GLN A 195 -10.79 -4.64 25.51
C GLN A 195 -11.06 -3.29 26.18
N VAL A 196 -10.46 -3.09 27.36
CA VAL A 196 -10.73 -1.89 28.18
C VAL A 196 -9.84 -0.72 27.77
N GLU A 197 -8.55 -0.96 27.57
CA GLU A 197 -7.57 0.11 27.32
C GLU A 197 -7.17 0.30 25.86
N ILE A 198 -7.71 -0.55 24.97
CA ILE A 198 -7.47 -0.58 23.53
C ILE A 198 -8.77 -0.93 22.82
N GLY A 199 -8.78 -0.91 21.48
CA GLY A 199 -9.96 -1.32 20.71
C GLY A 199 -10.26 -2.82 20.80
N ASN A 200 -11.46 -3.21 20.38
CA ASN A 200 -11.91 -4.60 20.40
C ASN A 200 -11.19 -5.43 19.33
N SER A 201 -10.70 -6.61 19.71
CA SER A 201 -10.27 -7.60 18.72
C SER A 201 -11.49 -8.28 18.09
N LEU A 202 -11.40 -8.60 16.79
CA LEU A 202 -12.50 -9.14 16.02
C LEU A 202 -12.10 -10.46 15.37
N PHE A 203 -12.92 -11.49 15.54
CA PHE A 203 -12.75 -12.76 14.85
C PHE A 203 -13.92 -13.00 13.90
N PHE A 204 -13.63 -13.42 12.67
CA PHE A 204 -14.63 -13.76 11.67
C PHE A 204 -14.39 -15.16 11.15
N THR A 205 -15.47 -15.90 10.87
CA THR A 205 -15.35 -17.19 10.20
C THR A 205 -16.57 -17.56 9.36
N ASN A 206 -16.33 -18.25 8.25
CA ASN A 206 -17.36 -18.95 7.47
C ASN A 206 -17.43 -20.46 7.83
N ALA A 207 -16.51 -20.95 8.67
CA ALA A 207 -16.46 -22.32 9.12
C ALA A 207 -17.45 -22.52 10.27
N LYS A 208 -18.47 -23.36 10.05
CA LYS A 208 -19.50 -23.70 11.05
C LYS A 208 -18.92 -24.64 12.14
N ASN A 209 -18.03 -24.11 12.98
CA ASN A 209 -17.30 -24.84 14.04
C ASN A 209 -16.42 -26.00 13.55
N GLN A 210 -15.90 -25.88 12.32
CA GLN A 210 -14.97 -26.84 11.74
C GLN A 210 -13.55 -26.28 11.76
N PRO A 211 -12.51 -27.14 11.72
CA PRO A 211 -11.13 -26.68 11.53
C PRO A 211 -11.00 -25.80 10.29
N LEU A 212 -10.14 -24.78 10.39
CA LEU A 212 -9.89 -23.81 9.34
C LEU A 212 -8.83 -24.33 8.37
N ASP A 213 -9.05 -24.11 7.08
CA ASP A 213 -8.00 -24.31 6.08
C ASP A 213 -6.96 -23.19 6.17
N VAL A 214 -7.40 -21.95 6.44
CA VAL A 214 -6.51 -20.80 6.63
C VAL A 214 -7.04 -19.85 7.70
N LEU A 215 -6.14 -19.36 8.54
CA LEU A 215 -6.34 -18.23 9.44
C LEU A 215 -5.56 -17.02 8.91
N LEU A 216 -6.29 -15.96 8.57
CA LEU A 216 -5.75 -14.69 8.12
C LEU A 216 -5.62 -13.77 9.34
N LEU A 217 -4.40 -13.34 9.65
CA LEU A 217 -4.08 -12.51 10.82
C LEU A 217 -3.74 -11.09 10.38
N GLY A 218 -4.45 -10.10 10.90
CA GLY A 218 -4.16 -8.68 10.70
C GLY A 218 -4.37 -7.88 11.97
N ASN A 219 -4.01 -6.60 11.95
CA ASN A 219 -4.15 -5.68 13.08
C ASN A 219 -4.88 -4.40 12.66
N LEU A 220 -5.71 -3.87 13.55
CA LEU A 220 -6.44 -2.61 13.35
C LEU A 220 -5.64 -1.40 13.84
N ASP A 221 -4.82 -1.59 14.87
CA ASP A 221 -4.08 -0.53 15.54
C ASP A 221 -2.75 -0.20 14.85
N ASN A 222 -2.24 1.00 15.13
CA ASN A 222 -0.87 1.42 14.86
C ASN A 222 -0.33 2.25 16.03
N ASP A 223 0.95 2.58 15.98
CA ASP A 223 1.69 3.36 16.98
C ASP A 223 1.68 4.88 16.71
N THR A 224 0.94 5.35 15.68
CA THR A 224 0.95 6.75 15.26
C THR A 224 -0.12 7.57 15.97
N GLU A 225 0.30 8.43 16.89
CA GLU A 225 -0.57 9.39 17.57
C GLU A 225 -1.33 10.32 16.60
N VAL A 226 -2.44 10.90 17.07
CA VAL A 226 -3.30 11.79 16.28
C VAL A 226 -2.53 12.99 15.73
N SER A 227 -1.59 13.54 16.52
CA SER A 227 -0.72 14.67 16.13
C SER A 227 0.15 14.38 14.90
N ASN A 228 0.54 13.11 14.72
CA ASN A 228 1.42 12.66 13.64
C ASN A 228 0.67 11.92 12.53
N HIS A 229 -0.66 11.90 12.60
CA HIS A 229 -1.48 11.17 11.65
C HIS A 229 -1.46 11.81 10.27
N GLN A 230 -1.20 10.99 9.24
CA GLN A 230 -1.19 11.40 7.84
C GLN A 230 -2.42 10.84 7.14
N TYR A 231 -3.29 11.75 6.69
CA TYR A 231 -4.44 11.45 5.84
C TYR A 231 -4.01 10.87 4.48
N PHE A 232 -4.93 10.18 3.83
CA PHE A 232 -4.70 9.56 2.54
C PHE A 232 -4.35 10.59 1.47
N LYS A 233 -3.26 10.33 0.75
CA LYS A 233 -2.82 11.11 -0.40
C LYS A 233 -2.44 10.18 -1.54
N ILE A 234 -2.85 10.56 -2.74
CA ILE A 234 -2.50 9.89 -4.00
C ILE A 234 -1.65 10.83 -4.85
N ASN A 235 -0.60 10.30 -5.46
CA ASN A 235 0.10 10.92 -6.58
C ASN A 235 0.25 9.91 -7.72
N ASP A 236 0.83 10.33 -8.85
CA ASP A 236 0.94 9.51 -10.08
C ASP A 236 1.65 8.16 -9.90
N LYS A 237 2.38 7.95 -8.80
CA LYS A 237 3.22 6.75 -8.59
C LYS A 237 2.88 5.96 -7.33
N GLN A 238 2.30 6.58 -6.30
CA GLN A 238 2.10 5.93 -5.00
C GLN A 238 0.92 6.50 -4.21
N TRP A 239 0.40 5.65 -3.33
CA TRP A 239 -0.51 6.03 -2.26
C TRP A 239 0.27 6.21 -0.97
N SER A 240 -0.05 7.23 -0.19
CA SER A 240 0.63 7.56 1.07
C SER A 240 -0.36 7.95 2.16
N GLY A 241 0.00 7.67 3.41
CA GLY A 241 -0.85 7.88 4.58
C GLY A 241 -0.55 6.88 5.69
N THR A 242 -1.00 7.18 6.90
CA THR A 242 -0.71 6.35 8.08
C THR A 242 -1.33 4.97 7.96
N GLY A 243 -0.49 3.94 8.09
CA GLY A 243 -0.93 2.54 8.13
C GLY A 243 -1.13 1.90 6.76
N ILE A 244 -0.90 2.60 5.64
CA ILE A 244 -1.15 2.02 4.30
C ILE A 244 -0.36 0.72 4.11
N TRP A 245 0.96 0.75 4.31
CA TRP A 245 1.81 -0.42 4.09
C TRP A 245 1.81 -1.38 5.28
N THR A 246 1.74 -0.87 6.51
CA THR A 246 1.93 -1.70 7.71
C THR A 246 0.72 -2.55 8.07
N ASN A 247 -0.51 -2.07 7.84
CA ASN A 247 -1.72 -2.82 8.21
C ASN A 247 -2.93 -2.59 7.29
N LYS A 248 -3.35 -1.35 7.04
CA LYS A 248 -4.62 -1.02 6.36
C LYS A 248 -4.65 -1.54 4.92
N GLY A 249 -3.54 -1.46 4.19
CA GLY A 249 -3.44 -1.99 2.83
C GLY A 249 -3.64 -3.50 2.77
N GLY A 250 -3.07 -4.25 3.71
CA GLY A 250 -3.27 -5.70 3.82
C GLY A 250 -4.73 -6.07 4.11
N LEU A 251 -5.40 -5.30 4.97
CA LEU A 251 -6.84 -5.48 5.23
C LEU A 251 -7.70 -5.13 4.01
N THR A 252 -7.27 -4.17 3.20
CA THR A 252 -7.95 -3.83 1.95
C THR A 252 -7.80 -4.95 0.92
N VAL A 253 -6.57 -5.49 0.78
CA VAL A 253 -6.29 -6.66 -0.07
C VAL A 253 -7.08 -7.88 0.39
N LEU A 254 -7.23 -8.09 1.70
CA LEU A 254 -8.08 -9.14 2.28
C LEU A 254 -9.53 -9.03 1.78
N LEU A 255 -10.17 -7.86 1.91
CA LEU A 255 -11.55 -7.70 1.44
C LEU A 255 -11.68 -7.96 -0.05
N LEU A 256 -10.72 -7.46 -0.84
CA LEU A 256 -10.68 -7.66 -2.28
C LEU A 256 -10.55 -9.14 -2.64
N ALA A 257 -9.66 -9.86 -1.97
CA ALA A 257 -9.47 -11.29 -2.17
C ALA A 257 -10.73 -12.09 -1.84
N LEU A 258 -11.36 -11.84 -0.69
CA LEU A 258 -12.60 -12.52 -0.31
C LEU A 258 -13.74 -12.23 -1.30
N SER A 259 -13.88 -10.97 -1.72
CA SER A 259 -14.92 -10.58 -2.68
C SER A 259 -14.69 -11.19 -4.06
N ALA A 260 -13.43 -11.31 -4.50
CA ALA A 260 -13.07 -11.96 -5.74
C ALA A 260 -13.32 -13.48 -5.70
N LEU A 261 -13.06 -14.12 -4.55
CA LEU A 261 -13.34 -15.53 -4.32
C LEU A 261 -14.85 -15.80 -4.27
N GLU A 262 -15.63 -14.89 -3.68
CA GLU A 262 -17.10 -14.98 -3.68
C GLU A 262 -17.65 -14.83 -5.09
N HIS A 263 -17.21 -13.80 -5.82
CA HIS A 263 -17.61 -13.59 -7.22
C HIS A 263 -17.23 -14.75 -8.13
N SER A 264 -16.15 -15.47 -7.79
CA SER A 264 -15.71 -16.66 -8.52
C SER A 264 -16.37 -17.96 -8.04
N GLU A 265 -17.28 -17.88 -7.06
CA GLU A 265 -18.01 -19.01 -6.45
C GLU A 265 -17.10 -20.06 -5.76
N VAL A 266 -15.92 -19.64 -5.28
CA VAL A 266 -14.94 -20.53 -4.62
C VAL A 266 -14.91 -20.33 -3.10
N LEU A 267 -15.35 -19.16 -2.61
CA LEU A 267 -15.26 -18.80 -1.19
C LEU A 267 -16.00 -19.80 -0.27
N SER A 268 -17.14 -20.33 -0.71
CA SER A 268 -17.94 -21.31 0.04
C SER A 268 -17.23 -22.66 0.25
N GLY A 269 -16.27 -23.00 -0.62
CA GLY A 269 -15.49 -24.23 -0.56
C GLY A 269 -14.27 -24.16 0.36
N THR A 270 -13.91 -22.99 0.89
CA THR A 270 -12.70 -22.79 1.70
C THR A 270 -13.07 -22.34 3.12
N LYS A 271 -12.57 -23.02 4.15
CA LYS A 271 -12.85 -22.67 5.55
C LYS A 271 -11.85 -21.64 6.05
N ILE A 272 -12.29 -20.39 6.15
CA ILE A 272 -11.45 -19.24 6.46
C ILE A 272 -11.80 -18.70 7.85
N GLY A 273 -10.77 -18.43 8.64
CA GLY A 273 -10.84 -17.58 9.82
C GLY A 273 -10.10 -16.27 9.57
N ILE A 274 -10.58 -15.18 10.13
CA ILE A 274 -9.93 -13.86 10.07
C ILE A 274 -9.85 -13.35 11.50
N LEU A 275 -8.64 -13.10 12.01
CA LEU A 275 -8.43 -12.50 13.32
C LEU A 275 -7.81 -11.12 13.14
N LEU A 276 -8.53 -10.10 13.59
CA LEU A 276 -8.09 -8.71 13.61
C LEU A 276 -7.77 -8.31 15.06
N THR A 277 -6.49 -8.13 15.36
CA THR A 277 -6.00 -7.74 16.69
C THR A 277 -5.91 -6.22 16.82
N THR A 278 -5.67 -5.76 18.05
CA THR A 278 -5.70 -4.34 18.42
C THR A 278 -4.53 -3.91 19.29
N ASP A 279 -3.48 -4.72 19.35
CA ASP A 279 -2.30 -4.54 20.18
C ASP A 279 -0.98 -4.89 19.47
N ASP A 280 -0.94 -4.83 18.13
CA ASP A 280 0.29 -5.13 17.37
C ASP A 280 1.41 -4.13 17.69
N SER A 281 1.06 -2.85 17.85
CA SER A 281 1.97 -1.80 18.34
C SER A 281 2.47 -2.04 19.77
N LEU A 282 1.73 -2.84 20.55
CA LEU A 282 2.10 -3.29 21.90
C LEU A 282 2.70 -4.71 21.89
N GLN A 283 3.13 -5.17 20.71
CA GLN A 283 3.81 -6.44 20.49
C GLN A 283 2.94 -7.68 20.76
N GLY A 284 1.62 -7.56 20.62
CA GLY A 284 0.68 -8.67 20.71
C GLY A 284 0.52 -9.25 22.12
N LYS A 285 0.91 -8.50 23.17
CA LYS A 285 0.91 -8.99 24.56
C LYS A 285 -0.46 -9.46 25.03
N LEU A 286 -1.52 -8.78 24.62
CA LEU A 286 -2.90 -9.05 25.00
C LEU A 286 -3.53 -10.09 24.07
N SER A 287 -3.24 -10.02 22.77
CA SER A 287 -3.81 -10.95 21.77
C SER A 287 -3.08 -12.29 21.70
N LYS A 288 -1.89 -12.45 22.29
CA LYS A 288 -1.08 -13.70 22.24
C LYS A 288 -1.88 -14.96 22.54
N LYS A 289 -2.68 -14.95 23.62
CA LYS A 289 -3.50 -16.12 24.01
C LYS A 289 -4.59 -16.39 22.98
N LEU A 290 -5.25 -15.34 22.47
CA LEU A 290 -6.30 -15.46 21.46
C LEU A 290 -5.76 -15.96 20.12
N ILE A 291 -4.64 -15.41 19.64
CA ILE A 291 -3.95 -15.87 18.43
C ILE A 291 -3.59 -17.35 18.57
N HIS A 292 -3.02 -17.75 19.70
CA HIS A 292 -2.66 -19.15 19.95
C HIS A 292 -3.90 -20.06 19.90
N GLN A 293 -4.97 -19.71 20.63
CA GLN A 293 -6.21 -20.50 20.63
C GLN A 293 -6.81 -20.66 19.23
N LYS A 294 -6.88 -19.59 18.43
CA LYS A 294 -7.48 -19.66 17.09
C LYS A 294 -6.55 -20.36 16.08
N SER A 295 -5.24 -20.21 16.21
CA SER A 295 -4.26 -20.83 15.30
C SER A 295 -4.12 -22.35 15.48
N LEU A 296 -4.34 -22.88 16.69
CA LEU A 296 -4.37 -24.34 16.93
C LEU A 296 -5.41 -25.09 16.08
N HIS A 297 -6.45 -24.38 15.62
CA HIS A 297 -7.51 -24.95 14.80
C HIS A 297 -7.37 -24.63 13.30
N ALA A 298 -6.23 -24.09 12.87
CA ALA A 298 -5.98 -23.73 11.48
C ALA A 298 -4.82 -24.53 10.88
N LYS A 299 -4.97 -25.00 9.64
CA LYS A 299 -3.89 -25.68 8.90
C LYS A 299 -2.76 -24.72 8.53
N HIS A 300 -3.13 -23.51 8.13
CA HIS A 300 -2.20 -22.45 7.73
C HIS A 300 -2.55 -21.14 8.42
N VAL A 301 -1.54 -20.35 8.77
CA VAL A 301 -1.68 -18.99 9.30
C VAL A 301 -0.93 -18.04 8.39
N ILE A 302 -1.59 -16.99 7.91
CA ILE A 302 -1.01 -15.99 7.02
C ILE A 302 -1.17 -14.62 7.66
N GLY A 303 -0.07 -13.90 7.84
CA GLY A 303 -0.07 -12.51 8.28
C GLY A 303 -0.34 -11.56 7.11
N LEU A 304 -1.10 -10.50 7.36
CA LEU A 304 -1.50 -9.51 6.35
C LEU A 304 -0.67 -8.22 6.40
N GLN A 305 0.55 -8.29 6.95
CA GLN A 305 1.48 -7.15 6.93
C GLN A 305 2.05 -6.93 5.52
N GLY A 306 2.57 -5.72 5.28
CA GLY A 306 3.16 -5.35 4.01
C GLY A 306 4.29 -6.29 3.57
N ALA A 307 4.26 -6.67 2.29
CA ALA A 307 5.33 -7.41 1.64
C ALA A 307 6.51 -6.49 1.27
N GLU A 308 7.63 -7.10 0.87
CA GLU A 308 8.74 -6.35 0.27
C GLU A 308 8.31 -5.69 -1.06
N LEU A 309 9.00 -4.61 -1.45
CA LEU A 309 8.67 -3.84 -2.66
C LEU A 309 8.64 -4.66 -3.95
N GLN A 310 9.36 -5.79 -4.00
CA GLN A 310 9.43 -6.69 -5.15
C GLN A 310 8.44 -7.87 -5.05
N GLY A 311 7.52 -7.85 -4.08
CA GLY A 311 6.55 -8.93 -3.85
C GLY A 311 7.11 -10.13 -3.09
N GLY A 312 8.24 -9.95 -2.38
CA GLY A 312 8.82 -10.99 -1.53
C GLY A 312 7.91 -11.37 -0.36
N ILE A 313 7.88 -12.66 -0.03
CA ILE A 313 7.14 -13.20 1.12
C ILE A 313 8.08 -13.32 2.31
N ILE A 314 7.69 -12.74 3.44
CA ILE A 314 8.45 -12.86 4.69
C ILE A 314 8.23 -14.26 5.26
N THR A 315 9.25 -15.12 5.19
CA THR A 315 9.22 -16.50 5.71
C THR A 315 9.91 -16.65 7.07
N SER A 316 10.66 -15.63 7.50
CA SER A 316 11.35 -15.60 8.79
C SER A 316 11.43 -14.17 9.31
N ARG A 317 11.59 -14.00 10.62
CA ARG A 317 11.83 -12.69 11.23
C ARG A 317 12.68 -12.80 12.49
N SER A 318 13.51 -11.79 12.70
CA SER A 318 14.30 -11.68 13.93
C SER A 318 13.41 -11.55 15.17
N GLY A 319 13.86 -12.16 16.26
CA GLY A 319 13.35 -11.94 17.59
C GLY A 319 13.80 -10.60 18.15
N SER A 320 13.16 -10.19 19.25
CA SER A 320 13.46 -8.95 19.95
C SER A 320 13.34 -9.14 21.46
N ALA A 321 14.30 -8.59 22.19
CA ALA A 321 14.27 -8.48 23.64
C ALA A 321 14.58 -7.04 24.06
N ILE A 322 13.96 -6.62 25.16
CA ILE A 322 14.12 -5.28 25.71
C ILE A 322 14.36 -5.43 27.20
N TYR A 323 15.47 -4.87 27.68
CA TYR A 323 15.81 -4.82 29.10
C TYR A 323 15.65 -3.40 29.61
N SER A 324 14.90 -3.22 30.69
CA SER A 324 14.83 -1.97 31.44
C SER A 324 15.68 -2.13 32.69
N ILE A 325 16.73 -1.32 32.82
CA ILE A 325 17.73 -1.46 33.86
C ILE A 325 17.74 -0.19 34.68
N SER A 326 17.47 -0.33 35.97
CA SER A 326 17.48 0.78 36.93
C SER A 326 18.64 0.59 37.91
N LEU A 327 19.36 1.67 38.18
CA LEU A 327 20.54 1.68 39.02
C LEU A 327 20.46 2.86 39.98
N HIS A 328 20.67 2.60 41.27
CA HIS A 328 20.66 3.62 42.32
C HIS A 328 21.85 3.43 43.24
N LEU A 329 22.63 4.49 43.48
CA LEU A 329 23.71 4.52 44.46
C LEU A 329 23.13 4.26 45.86
N ARG A 330 23.75 3.35 46.63
CA ARG A 330 23.28 2.96 47.97
C ARG A 330 23.69 3.97 49.04
N GLU A 331 24.96 4.36 49.02
CA GLU A 331 25.59 5.21 50.02
C GLU A 331 25.87 6.58 49.42
N THR A 332 25.29 7.61 50.01
CA THR A 332 25.25 9.00 49.52
C THR A 332 26.15 9.93 50.33
N ASP A 333 27.14 9.38 51.02
CA ASP A 333 28.06 10.08 51.91
C ASP A 333 29.45 10.35 51.27
N ASN A 334 29.71 9.77 50.09
CA ASN A 334 30.99 9.91 49.39
C ASN A 334 30.81 10.31 47.92
N GLU A 335 31.24 11.52 47.59
CA GLU A 335 31.24 12.09 46.22
C GLU A 335 32.10 11.31 45.22
N GLU A 336 33.16 10.63 45.66
CA GLU A 336 33.99 9.78 44.81
C GLU A 336 33.18 8.59 44.26
N ASN A 337 32.24 8.06 45.05
CA ASN A 337 31.37 6.97 44.60
C ASN A 337 30.46 7.40 43.45
N VAL A 338 30.04 8.67 43.39
CA VAL A 338 29.28 9.21 42.27
C VAL A 338 30.10 9.10 40.98
N ALA A 339 31.35 9.58 40.99
CA ALA A 339 32.25 9.50 39.84
C ALA A 339 32.53 8.05 39.41
N ARG A 340 32.78 7.15 40.39
CA ARG A 340 33.05 5.73 40.14
C ARG A 340 31.86 5.02 39.49
N VAL A 341 30.63 5.33 39.91
CA VAL A 341 29.41 4.80 39.31
C VAL A 341 29.26 5.27 37.86
N VAL A 342 29.45 6.56 37.58
CA VAL A 342 29.35 7.10 36.22
C VAL A 342 30.37 6.45 35.28
N ILE A 343 31.62 6.31 35.72
CA ILE A 343 32.68 5.65 34.93
C ILE A 343 32.32 4.19 34.68
N ALA A 344 31.90 3.45 35.71
CA ALA A 344 31.59 2.04 35.59
C ALA A 344 30.33 1.79 34.73
N LEU A 345 29.33 2.69 34.79
CA LEU A 345 28.14 2.62 33.95
C LEU A 345 28.48 2.84 32.47
N ASN A 346 29.28 3.85 32.15
CA ASN A 346 29.70 4.10 30.76
C ASN A 346 30.48 2.91 30.18
N LYS A 347 31.39 2.32 30.97
CA LYS A 347 32.11 1.10 30.58
C LYS A 347 31.17 -0.09 30.39
N LEU A 348 30.17 -0.23 31.24
CA LEU A 348 29.17 -1.30 31.14
C LEU A 348 28.31 -1.15 29.88
N VAL A 349 27.85 0.06 29.56
CA VAL A 349 27.11 0.33 28.32
C VAL A 349 27.96 -0.03 27.10
N ALA A 350 29.23 0.39 27.06
CA ALA A 350 30.15 0.00 25.99
C ALA A 350 30.34 -1.52 25.89
N ALA A 351 30.45 -2.22 27.03
CA ALA A 351 30.58 -3.67 27.08
C ALA A 351 29.30 -4.41 26.66
N TRP A 352 28.12 -3.84 26.88
CA TRP A 352 26.87 -4.40 26.35
C TRP A 352 26.76 -4.21 24.85
N THR A 353 27.07 -3.02 24.33
CA THR A 353 27.03 -2.75 22.88
C THR A 353 28.01 -3.65 22.11
N SER A 354 29.17 -3.97 22.71
CA SER A 354 30.15 -4.89 22.11
C SER A 354 29.72 -6.36 22.09
N LEU A 355 28.54 -6.71 22.66
CA LEU A 355 27.91 -8.01 22.46
C LEU A 355 27.28 -8.17 21.07
N THR A 356 27.21 -7.09 20.28
CA THR A 356 26.77 -7.13 18.88
C THR A 356 27.67 -8.08 18.06
N ASP A 357 27.04 -8.97 17.31
CA ASP A 357 27.68 -9.93 16.42
C ASP A 357 26.90 -9.94 15.10
N LEU A 358 27.47 -9.26 14.09
CA LEU A 358 26.83 -9.07 12.80
C LEU A 358 26.71 -10.37 12.01
N GLU A 359 27.65 -11.30 12.17
CA GLU A 359 27.66 -12.58 11.47
C GLU A 359 26.54 -13.49 11.99
N ARG A 360 26.30 -13.47 13.31
CA ARG A 360 25.17 -14.18 13.94
C ARG A 360 23.85 -13.42 13.84
N GLY A 361 23.86 -12.18 13.36
CA GLY A 361 22.69 -11.31 13.30
C GLY A 361 22.17 -10.89 14.68
N ILE A 362 23.07 -10.78 15.66
CA ILE A 362 22.79 -10.29 17.01
C ILE A 362 23.14 -8.80 17.05
N PHE A 363 22.17 -7.97 17.43
CA PHE A 363 22.38 -6.53 17.59
C PHE A 363 22.00 -6.13 19.01
N VAL A 364 22.92 -5.51 19.73
CA VAL A 364 22.68 -5.01 21.08
C VAL A 364 22.92 -3.50 21.06
N SER A 365 21.87 -2.73 21.34
CA SER A 365 21.93 -1.27 21.28
C SER A 365 21.26 -0.63 22.49
N PRO A 366 21.88 0.36 23.14
CA PRO A 366 21.21 1.17 24.14
C PRO A 366 20.06 1.96 23.50
N GLY A 367 18.92 2.01 24.19
CA GLY A 367 17.76 2.85 23.89
C GLY A 367 17.79 4.13 24.70
N GLU A 368 16.66 4.48 25.32
CA GLU A 368 16.58 5.62 26.23
C GLU A 368 17.51 5.42 27.44
N MET A 369 18.29 6.44 27.77
CA MET A 369 19.20 6.44 28.93
C MET A 369 19.12 7.79 29.64
N ASN A 370 18.70 7.75 30.90
CA ASN A 370 18.63 8.89 31.79
C ASN A 370 19.57 8.66 32.97
N LEU A 371 20.54 9.55 33.14
CA LEU A 371 21.46 9.57 34.28
C LEU A 371 21.28 10.88 35.04
N SER A 372 21.09 10.78 36.35
CA SER A 372 20.97 11.92 37.25
C SER A 372 21.96 11.78 38.39
N THR A 373 22.76 12.82 38.61
CA THR A 373 23.82 12.82 39.61
C THR A 373 23.88 14.14 40.36
N ASN A 374 24.36 14.10 41.60
CA ASN A 374 24.70 15.29 42.37
C ASN A 374 25.95 14.96 43.20
N ILE A 375 26.92 15.87 43.26
CA ILE A 375 28.16 15.68 44.04
C ILE A 375 28.12 16.41 45.39
N THR A 376 27.38 17.50 45.50
CA THR A 376 27.23 18.28 46.74
C THR A 376 26.34 17.56 47.75
N ASN A 377 25.31 16.88 47.25
CA ASN A 377 24.55 15.87 47.99
C ASN A 377 24.72 14.55 47.23
N PRO A 378 25.77 13.74 47.53
CA PRO A 378 26.21 12.65 46.68
C PRO A 378 25.07 11.72 46.28
N TYR A 379 24.75 11.67 45.00
CA TYR A 379 23.64 10.90 44.46
C TYR A 379 23.99 10.46 43.04
N ALA A 380 23.63 9.23 42.69
CA ALA A 380 23.64 8.75 41.32
C ALA A 380 22.48 7.79 41.09
N SER A 381 21.74 8.04 40.02
CA SER A 381 20.63 7.21 39.57
C SER A 381 20.63 7.14 38.06
N ALA A 382 20.44 5.94 37.52
CA ALA A 382 20.32 5.73 36.10
C ALA A 382 19.13 4.84 35.77
N LYS A 383 18.39 5.20 34.72
CA LYS A 383 17.43 4.35 34.04
C LYS A 383 17.88 4.20 32.60
N LEU A 384 18.06 2.96 32.15
CA LEU A 384 18.51 2.68 30.79
C LEU A 384 17.68 1.55 30.17
N GLN A 385 17.50 1.63 28.86
CA GLN A 385 16.92 0.58 28.05
C GLN A 385 18.01 -0.07 27.20
N LEU A 386 18.01 -1.40 27.10
CA LEU A 386 18.87 -2.14 26.20
C LEU A 386 18.00 -2.96 25.24
N ASN A 387 18.13 -2.69 23.95
CA ASN A 387 17.42 -3.37 22.88
C ASN A 387 18.32 -4.46 22.29
N VAL A 388 17.79 -5.68 22.19
CA VAL A 388 18.48 -6.83 21.61
C VAL A 388 17.65 -7.40 20.47
N LYS A 389 18.25 -7.50 19.28
CA LYS A 389 17.70 -8.21 18.12
C LYS A 389 18.53 -9.46 17.88
N PHE A 390 17.90 -10.56 17.54
CA PHE A 390 18.57 -11.85 17.33
C PHE A 390 17.83 -12.71 16.29
N ASN A 391 18.55 -13.58 15.61
CA ASN A 391 17.97 -14.48 14.59
C ASN A 391 17.72 -15.91 15.11
N ARG A 392 18.31 -16.30 16.24
CA ARG A 392 18.07 -17.61 16.88
C ARG A 392 17.71 -17.45 18.35
N ASN A 393 16.70 -18.17 18.81
CA ASN A 393 16.25 -18.11 20.21
C ASN A 393 17.36 -18.54 21.20
N SER A 394 18.26 -19.44 20.79
CA SER A 394 19.44 -19.83 21.58
C SER A 394 20.40 -18.66 21.83
N ASP A 395 20.52 -17.74 20.88
CA ASP A 395 21.44 -16.60 20.98
C ASP A 395 20.97 -15.63 22.06
N LEU A 396 19.65 -15.43 22.20
CA LEU A 396 19.10 -14.60 23.27
C LEU A 396 19.43 -15.18 24.65
N ILE A 397 19.36 -16.50 24.83
CA ILE A 397 19.70 -17.15 26.11
C ILE A 397 21.17 -16.91 26.47
N GLU A 398 22.07 -16.94 25.48
CA GLU A 398 23.49 -16.63 25.68
C GLU A 398 23.68 -15.14 26.04
N ILE A 399 23.04 -14.25 25.29
CA ILE A 399 23.16 -12.79 25.45
C ILE A 399 22.59 -12.33 26.79
N ASP A 400 21.45 -12.86 27.23
CA ASP A 400 20.87 -12.57 28.56
C ASP A 400 21.88 -12.85 29.68
N LYS A 401 22.51 -14.03 29.64
CA LYS A 401 23.53 -14.43 30.60
C LYS A 401 24.73 -13.49 30.57
N ARG A 402 25.18 -13.09 29.37
CA ARG A 402 26.32 -12.16 29.21
C ARG A 402 25.98 -10.75 29.72
N ILE A 403 24.79 -10.22 29.42
CA ILE A 403 24.31 -8.93 29.92
C ILE A 403 24.42 -8.85 31.44
N ARG A 404 23.91 -9.88 32.14
CA ARG A 404 23.94 -9.95 33.61
C ARG A 404 25.35 -10.17 34.17
N LYS A 405 26.18 -10.97 33.47
CA LYS A 405 27.55 -11.28 33.89
C LYS A 405 28.49 -10.07 33.78
N LEU A 406 28.30 -9.23 32.76
CA LEU A 406 29.16 -8.06 32.48
C LEU A 406 29.04 -6.94 33.53
N VAL A 407 27.99 -6.94 34.35
CA VAL A 407 27.85 -5.95 35.43
C VAL A 407 29.06 -6.02 36.37
N PRO A 408 29.90 -4.96 36.43
CA PRO A 408 31.14 -4.98 37.17
C PRO A 408 30.89 -5.03 38.68
N LYS A 409 31.84 -5.64 39.42
CA LYS A 409 31.78 -5.71 40.90
C LYS A 409 31.60 -4.33 41.53
N THR A 410 32.22 -3.29 40.97
CA THR A 410 32.07 -1.90 41.43
C THR A 410 30.61 -1.47 41.49
N LEU A 411 29.82 -1.69 40.43
CA LEU A 411 28.41 -1.33 40.42
C LEU A 411 27.58 -2.24 41.33
N LYS A 412 27.90 -3.55 41.42
CA LYS A 412 27.20 -4.48 42.33
C LYS A 412 27.37 -4.11 43.80
N ASN A 413 28.51 -3.54 44.16
CA ASN A 413 28.82 -3.14 45.52
C ASN A 413 28.21 -1.77 45.85
N LEU A 414 28.39 -0.78 44.97
CA LEU A 414 27.97 0.61 45.22
C LEU A 414 26.49 0.85 44.96
N CYS A 415 25.83 0.04 44.12
CA CYS A 415 24.48 0.32 43.66
C CYS A 415 23.49 -0.81 43.94
N SER A 416 22.23 -0.44 44.16
CA SER A 416 21.09 -1.32 43.88
C SER A 416 20.86 -1.33 42.37
N ILE A 417 20.73 -2.52 41.77
CA ILE A 417 20.53 -2.68 40.33
C ILE A 417 19.35 -3.63 40.11
N GLN A 418 18.37 -3.16 39.34
CA GLN A 418 17.21 -3.93 38.94
C GLN A 418 17.23 -4.15 37.43
N PHE A 419 16.95 -5.38 37.00
CA PHE A 419 16.77 -5.75 35.61
C PHE A 419 15.34 -6.22 35.41
N ASP A 420 14.57 -5.48 34.63
CA ASP A 420 13.23 -5.84 34.19
C ASP A 420 13.22 -6.07 32.67
N GLY A 421 12.16 -6.71 32.17
CA GLY A 421 12.00 -7.03 30.75
C GLY A 421 12.62 -8.38 30.37
N GLY A 422 13.14 -8.47 29.15
CA GLY A 422 13.63 -9.71 28.51
C GLY A 422 13.04 -9.90 27.12
N GLU A 423 12.90 -11.17 26.72
CA GLU A 423 12.29 -11.53 25.43
C GLU A 423 10.91 -10.89 25.30
N GLN A 424 10.74 -10.06 24.28
CA GLN A 424 9.42 -9.58 23.91
C GLN A 424 8.80 -10.49 22.85
N ARG A 425 9.64 -10.98 21.94
CA ARG A 425 9.23 -11.81 20.82
C ARG A 425 10.34 -12.78 20.39
N PRO A 426 10.01 -14.07 20.11
CA PRO A 426 10.98 -15.02 19.58
C PRO A 426 11.32 -14.75 18.11
N ALA A 427 12.45 -15.27 17.67
CA ALA A 427 12.77 -15.42 16.26
C ALA A 427 11.90 -16.53 15.64
N MET A 428 11.43 -16.31 14.41
CA MET A 428 10.64 -17.26 13.63
C MET A 428 11.28 -17.53 12.28
#